data_AF-A0A7W1LE37-F1
#
_entry.id   AF-A0A7W1LE37-F1
#
_cell.length_a   1.000
_cell.length_b   1.000
_cell.length_c   1.000
_cell.angle_alpha   90.00
_cell.angle_beta   90.00
_cell.angle_gamma   90.00
#
_symmetry.space_group_name_H-M   'P 1'
#
loop_
_entity.id
_entity.type
_entity.pdbx_description
1 polymer ?
#
loop_
_entity_poly.entity_id
_entity_poly.type
_entity_poly.pdbx_seq_one_letter_code
_entity_poly.pdbx_strand_id
1 'polypeptide(L)'
;MRACLIPILFLLFTTAGCTAQTKQPILPSAQPSPTVTPSPQRSETNSDAKNNSLSEDQKLHEQELRDAGRDATAKERQARKLIERGEFAKATELLRNTLYTDRYINSKEIGALFLRSAHKFALETNRKGNAEKAYTLMEDALKYPTDYAKL
;
A
#
# COMPACT_ATOMS: atom_id res chain seq x y z
N MET A 1 -40.99 10.90 -34.15
CA MET A 1 -40.72 12.18 -34.82
C MET A 1 -40.29 13.22 -33.79
N ARG A 2 -39.03 13.67 -33.88
CA ARG A 2 -38.31 14.80 -33.22
C ARG A 2 -36.83 14.38 -33.21
N ALA A 3 -36.07 14.62 -34.28
CA ALA A 3 -35.33 15.85 -34.61
C ALA A 3 -34.44 16.32 -33.44
N CYS A 4 -33.17 16.71 -33.57
CA CYS A 4 -32.09 16.60 -34.55
C CYS A 4 -30.94 17.44 -33.94
N LEU A 5 -29.70 17.18 -34.36
CA LEU A 5 -28.59 18.16 -34.39
C LEU A 5 -28.02 18.65 -33.04
N ILE A 6 -27.03 17.91 -32.52
CA ILE A 6 -25.74 18.52 -32.13
C ILE A 6 -24.60 17.58 -32.53
N PRO A 7 -24.02 17.76 -33.73
CA PRO A 7 -22.58 17.60 -33.91
C PRO A 7 -21.99 18.97 -34.27
N ILE A 8 -20.69 19.16 -34.09
CA ILE A 8 -19.91 20.36 -34.43
C ILE A 8 -19.81 21.36 -33.27
N LEU A 9 -18.87 21.11 -32.34
CA LEU A 9 -17.97 22.17 -31.85
C LEU A 9 -16.84 21.62 -30.96
N PHE A 10 -16.05 20.65 -31.44
CA PHE A 10 -14.70 20.46 -30.91
C PHE A 10 -13.78 19.89 -32.00
N LEU A 11 -13.75 20.65 -33.11
CA LEU A 11 -12.99 20.40 -34.31
C LEU A 11 -11.76 21.32 -34.31
N LEU A 12 -10.93 21.29 -33.26
CA LEU A 12 -9.74 22.16 -33.12
C LEU A 12 -8.59 21.55 -32.29
N PHE A 13 -8.29 20.25 -32.44
CA PHE A 13 -7.05 19.67 -31.91
C PHE A 13 -6.31 18.87 -32.98
N THR A 14 -5.84 19.56 -34.02
CA THR A 14 -4.80 19.07 -34.91
C THR A 14 -3.65 20.08 -34.93
N THR A 15 -2.43 19.55 -34.86
CA THR A 15 -1.07 20.15 -34.92
C THR A 15 -0.35 20.02 -33.58
N ALA A 16 0.91 19.61 -33.47
CA ALA A 16 1.90 19.16 -34.44
C ALA A 16 2.88 18.24 -33.68
N GLY A 17 3.55 17.34 -34.41
CA GLY A 17 4.65 16.54 -33.86
C GLY A 17 5.79 17.42 -33.35
N CYS A 18 6.30 17.10 -32.17
CA CYS A 18 7.62 17.53 -31.72
C CYS A 18 8.43 16.27 -31.41
N THR A 19 9.23 15.84 -32.40
CA THR A 19 10.32 14.89 -32.19
C THR A 19 11.51 15.65 -31.63
N ALA A 20 11.62 15.76 -30.31
CA ALA A 20 12.87 16.13 -29.66
C ALA A 20 13.71 14.87 -29.48
N GLN A 21 14.63 14.64 -30.43
CA GLN A 21 15.69 13.65 -30.34
C GLN A 21 16.67 14.05 -29.23
N THR A 22 16.37 13.68 -27.99
CA THR A 22 17.29 13.90 -26.87
C THR A 22 18.43 12.90 -26.97
N LYS A 23 19.61 13.44 -27.26
CA LYS A 23 20.91 12.78 -27.18
C LYS A 23 21.00 11.99 -25.88
N GLN A 24 21.32 10.70 -25.99
CA GLN A 24 21.69 9.88 -24.85
C GLN A 24 22.82 10.59 -24.07
N PRO A 25 22.65 10.89 -22.77
CA PRO A 25 23.78 11.20 -21.94
C PRO A 25 24.64 9.94 -21.81
N ILE A 26 25.89 10.08 -22.22
CA ILE A 26 26.96 9.11 -21.96
C ILE A 26 27.10 9.06 -20.42
N LEU A 27 26.69 7.96 -19.80
CA LEU A 27 26.98 7.70 -18.39
C LEU A 27 28.51 7.58 -18.24
N PRO A 28 29.16 8.42 -17.41
CA PRO A 28 30.55 8.22 -17.08
C PRO A 28 30.71 6.88 -16.33
N SER A 29 31.75 6.17 -16.75
CA SER A 29 32.37 4.98 -16.15
C SER A 29 32.10 4.80 -14.65
N ALA A 30 31.59 3.62 -14.31
CA ALA A 30 31.49 3.11 -12.96
C ALA A 30 32.84 3.26 -12.22
N GLN A 31 32.83 4.06 -11.16
CA GLN A 31 33.91 4.15 -10.19
C GLN A 31 33.82 2.91 -9.28
N PRO A 32 34.91 2.16 -9.05
CA PRO A 32 34.89 1.03 -8.13
C PRO A 32 34.52 1.51 -6.73
N SER A 33 33.50 0.89 -6.13
CA SER A 33 33.10 1.18 -4.76
C SER A 33 34.24 0.84 -3.80
N PRO A 34 34.57 1.72 -2.83
CA PRO A 34 35.61 1.44 -1.85
C PRO A 34 35.24 0.20 -1.02
N THR A 35 36.23 -0.65 -0.78
CA THR A 35 36.17 -1.81 0.11
C THR A 35 35.60 -1.38 1.47
N VAL A 36 34.42 -1.90 1.81
CA VAL A 36 33.86 -1.76 3.15
C VAL A 36 34.73 -2.58 4.10
N THR A 37 35.51 -1.91 4.92
CA THR A 37 36.18 -2.52 6.07
C THR A 37 35.09 -3.01 7.03
N PRO A 38 34.99 -4.31 7.34
CA PRO A 38 34.07 -4.77 8.38
C PRO A 38 34.54 -4.18 9.71
N SER A 39 33.69 -3.36 10.32
CA SER A 39 33.89 -2.94 11.70
C SER A 39 33.81 -4.18 12.61
N PRO A 40 34.64 -4.26 13.67
CA PRO A 40 34.69 -5.41 14.55
C PRO A 40 33.31 -5.73 15.11
N GLN A 41 32.92 -7.01 14.97
CA GLN A 41 31.77 -7.58 15.63
C GLN A 41 31.91 -7.34 17.13
N ARG A 42 31.05 -6.48 17.68
CA ARG A 42 30.79 -6.49 19.12
C ARG A 42 30.18 -7.85 19.44
N SER A 43 30.99 -8.69 20.08
CA SER A 43 30.49 -9.75 20.95
C SER A 43 29.79 -9.07 22.13
N GLU A 44 28.51 -8.73 21.97
CA GLU A 44 27.66 -8.52 23.12
C GLU A 44 27.27 -9.89 23.65
N THR A 45 27.89 -10.18 24.79
CA THR A 45 27.63 -11.25 25.73
C THR A 45 26.14 -11.53 25.85
N ASN A 46 25.76 -12.77 25.55
CA ASN A 46 24.43 -13.28 25.81
C ASN A 46 24.05 -13.17 27.30
N SER A 47 22.74 -13.17 27.51
CA SER A 47 22.08 -13.81 28.65
C SER A 47 21.73 -12.96 29.88
N ASP A 48 20.99 -11.87 29.67
CA ASP A 48 19.80 -11.65 30.49
C ASP A 48 18.59 -12.26 29.78
N ALA A 49 18.60 -13.59 29.66
CA ALA A 49 17.41 -14.34 29.29
C ALA A 49 16.42 -14.22 30.45
N LYS A 50 15.66 -13.12 30.49
CA LYS A 50 14.43 -13.04 31.26
C LYS A 50 13.56 -14.18 30.78
N ASN A 51 13.50 -15.23 31.60
CA ASN A 51 12.72 -16.43 31.40
C ASN A 51 11.24 -16.09 31.63
N ASN A 52 10.71 -15.15 30.84
CA ASN A 52 9.28 -14.99 30.65
C ASN A 52 8.87 -16.16 29.76
N SER A 53 8.69 -17.32 30.38
CA SER A 53 7.89 -18.39 29.80
C SER A 53 6.51 -17.81 29.53
N LEU A 54 6.33 -17.23 28.34
CA LEU A 54 5.02 -16.92 27.78
C LEU A 54 4.15 -18.13 28.05
N SER A 55 2.96 -17.92 28.62
CA SER A 55 2.01 -19.01 28.75
C SER A 55 1.74 -19.58 27.34
N GLU A 56 1.43 -20.87 27.23
CA GLU A 56 1.11 -21.47 25.93
C GLU A 56 0.00 -20.69 25.22
N ASP A 57 -0.98 -20.18 25.97
CA ASP A 57 -2.03 -19.29 25.46
C ASP A 57 -1.49 -17.99 24.84
N GLN A 58 -0.47 -17.37 25.46
CA GLN A 58 0.16 -16.17 24.89
C GLN A 58 0.96 -16.49 23.62
N LYS A 59 1.65 -17.63 23.58
CA LYS A 59 2.37 -18.06 22.38
C LYS A 59 1.42 -18.32 21.21
N LEU A 60 0.29 -18.98 21.49
CA LEU A 60 -0.76 -19.22 20.51
C LEU A 60 -1.31 -17.89 19.97
N HIS A 61 -1.60 -16.95 20.87
CA HIS A 61 -2.07 -15.62 20.48
C HIS A 61 -1.05 -14.86 19.60
N GLU A 62 0.23 -14.84 19.96
CA GLU A 62 1.27 -14.20 19.14
C GLU A 62 1.45 -14.87 17.77
N GLN A 63 1.26 -16.18 17.69
CA GLN A 63 1.33 -16.92 16.44
C GLN A 63 0.14 -16.56 15.54
N GLU A 64 -1.07 -16.47 16.10
CA GLU A 64 -2.26 -16.01 15.39
C GLU A 64 -2.09 -14.59 14.83
N LEU A 65 -1.53 -13.67 15.63
CA LEU A 65 -1.24 -12.31 15.17
C LEU A 65 -0.23 -12.28 14.02
N ARG A 66 0.81 -13.12 14.07
CA ARG A 66 1.79 -13.24 12.99
C ARG A 66 1.17 -13.77 11.70
N ASP A 67 0.35 -14.81 11.80
CA ASP A 67 -0.33 -15.40 10.65
C ASP A 67 -1.36 -14.44 10.05
N ALA A 68 -2.09 -13.74 10.91
CA ALA A 68 -2.99 -12.67 10.51
C ALA A 68 -2.23 -11.56 9.75
N GLY A 69 -1.08 -11.11 10.25
CA GLY A 69 -0.23 -10.11 9.59
C GLY A 69 0.31 -10.56 8.23
N ARG A 70 0.68 -11.85 8.09
CA ARG A 70 1.10 -12.43 6.79
C ARG A 70 -0.03 -12.44 5.76
N ASP A 71 -1.23 -12.83 6.17
CA ASP A 71 -2.42 -12.81 5.30
C ASP A 71 -2.80 -11.38 4.88
N ALA A 72 -2.81 -10.43 5.83
CA ALA A 72 -3.05 -9.03 5.54
C ALA A 72 -2.06 -8.46 4.51
N THR A 73 -0.78 -8.79 4.64
CA THR A 73 0.28 -8.39 3.68
C THR A 73 0.07 -9.04 2.31
N ALA A 74 -0.39 -10.29 2.25
CA ALA A 74 -0.69 -10.96 1.00
C ALA A 74 -1.87 -10.30 0.26
N LYS A 75 -2.95 -9.97 0.98
CA LYS A 75 -4.12 -9.28 0.44
C LYS A 75 -3.81 -7.86 0.01
N GLU A 76 -2.95 -7.13 0.74
CA GLU A 76 -2.44 -5.82 0.33
C GLU A 76 -1.74 -5.91 -1.04
N ARG A 77 -0.83 -6.88 -1.22
CA ARG A 77 -0.15 -7.09 -2.52
C ARG A 77 -1.12 -7.42 -3.64
N GLN A 78 -2.16 -8.20 -3.36
CA GLN A 78 -3.19 -8.52 -4.34
C GLN A 78 -4.03 -7.28 -4.70
N ALA A 79 -4.42 -6.46 -3.71
CA ALA A 79 -5.14 -5.21 -3.93
C ALA A 79 -4.32 -4.25 -4.80
N ARG A 80 -3.00 -4.19 -4.59
CA ARG A 80 -2.11 -3.38 -5.45
C ARG A 80 -2.14 -3.83 -6.90
N LYS A 81 -2.04 -5.13 -7.17
CA LYS A 81 -2.12 -5.67 -8.54
C LYS A 81 -3.46 -5.34 -9.20
N LEU A 82 -4.56 -5.34 -8.44
CA LEU A 82 -5.88 -4.93 -8.94
C LEU A 82 -5.90 -3.44 -9.31
N ILE A 83 -5.31 -2.56 -8.48
CA ILE A 83 -5.19 -1.13 -8.78
C ILE A 83 -4.32 -0.89 -10.00
N GLU A 84 -3.21 -1.60 -10.15
CA GLU A 84 -2.34 -1.56 -11.33
C GLU A 84 -3.14 -1.85 -12.62
N ARG A 85 -4.11 -2.77 -12.56
CA ARG A 85 -5.03 -3.13 -13.65
C ARG A 85 -6.24 -2.20 -13.81
N GLY A 86 -6.42 -1.21 -12.93
CA GLY A 86 -7.60 -0.34 -12.90
C GLY A 86 -8.86 -0.99 -12.31
N GLU A 87 -8.73 -2.16 -11.68
CA GLU A 87 -9.82 -2.89 -11.03
C GLU A 87 -10.10 -2.33 -9.61
N PHE A 88 -10.36 -1.02 -9.51
CA PHE A 88 -10.47 -0.30 -8.22
C PHE A 88 -11.54 -0.86 -7.31
N ALA A 89 -12.72 -1.19 -7.85
CA ALA A 89 -13.83 -1.72 -7.04
C ALA A 89 -13.44 -3.01 -6.33
N LYS A 90 -12.78 -3.94 -7.03
CA LYS A 90 -12.30 -5.20 -6.46
C LYS A 90 -11.18 -4.98 -5.45
N ALA A 91 -10.29 -4.02 -5.71
CA ALA A 91 -9.24 -3.67 -4.75
C ALA A 91 -9.83 -3.11 -3.45
N THR A 92 -10.79 -2.19 -3.55
CA THR A 92 -11.52 -1.64 -2.40
C THR A 92 -12.25 -2.73 -1.63
N GLU A 93 -12.97 -3.62 -2.33
CA GLU A 93 -13.68 -4.73 -1.70
C GLU A 93 -12.73 -5.70 -0.99
N LEU A 94 -11.60 -6.05 -1.62
CA LEU A 94 -10.59 -6.92 -1.01
C LEU A 94 -10.01 -6.31 0.28
N LEU A 95 -9.69 -5.01 0.26
CA LEU A 95 -9.22 -4.30 1.44
C LEU A 95 -10.29 -4.23 2.53
N ARG A 96 -11.54 -3.99 2.14
CA ARG A 96 -12.70 -3.99 3.04
C ARG A 96 -12.95 -5.36 3.67
N ASN A 97 -12.85 -6.44 2.90
CA ASN A 97 -13.02 -7.79 3.45
C ASN A 97 -11.84 -8.20 4.35
N THR A 98 -10.65 -7.64 4.11
CA THR A 98 -9.51 -7.81 5.02
C THR A 98 -9.78 -7.13 6.36
N LEU A 99 -10.41 -5.94 6.34
CA LEU A 99 -10.81 -5.20 7.54
C LEU A 99 -11.78 -5.98 8.42
N TYR A 100 -12.94 -6.34 7.87
CA TYR A 100 -14.05 -6.88 8.66
C TYR A 100 -13.89 -8.35 9.05
N THR A 101 -12.70 -8.92 8.90
CA THR A 101 -12.42 -10.23 9.50
C THR A 101 -12.19 -10.02 11.00
N ASP A 102 -13.04 -10.62 11.84
CA ASP A 102 -13.06 -10.46 13.32
C ASP A 102 -11.69 -10.58 14.00
N ARG A 103 -10.75 -11.31 13.38
CA ARG A 103 -9.36 -11.48 13.85
C ARG A 103 -8.52 -10.19 13.82
N TYR A 104 -8.91 -9.20 13.02
CA TYR A 104 -8.12 -7.99 12.77
C TYR A 104 -8.59 -6.76 13.53
N ILE A 105 -9.88 -6.72 13.89
CA ILE A 105 -10.51 -5.55 14.52
C ILE A 105 -9.88 -5.21 15.88
N ASN A 106 -9.37 -6.22 16.60
CA ASN A 106 -8.86 -6.06 17.96
C ASN A 106 -7.33 -5.99 18.09
N SER A 107 -6.58 -6.03 16.98
CA SER A 107 -5.11 -5.92 17.03
C SER A 107 -4.62 -4.55 16.55
N LYS A 108 -3.92 -3.84 17.46
CA LYS A 108 -3.37 -2.51 17.20
C LYS A 108 -2.39 -2.45 16.04
N GLU A 109 -1.54 -3.45 15.93
CA GLU A 109 -0.51 -3.51 14.89
C GLU A 109 -1.12 -3.72 13.52
N ILE A 110 -2.19 -4.54 13.44
CA ILE A 110 -2.86 -4.84 12.18
C ILE A 110 -3.74 -3.67 11.73
N GLY A 111 -4.44 -3.00 12.66
CA GLY A 111 -5.16 -1.77 12.38
C GLY A 111 -4.25 -0.67 11.82
N ALA A 112 -3.05 -0.48 12.39
CA ALA A 112 -2.08 0.50 11.90
C ALA A 112 -1.49 0.14 10.53
N LEU A 113 -1.20 -1.15 10.30
CA LEU A 113 -0.80 -1.63 8.97
C LEU A 113 -1.87 -1.27 7.94
N PHE A 114 -3.13 -1.57 8.25
CA PHE A 114 -4.24 -1.31 7.36
C PHE A 114 -4.42 0.17 7.04
N LEU A 115 -4.47 1.05 8.06
CA LEU A 115 -4.66 2.49 7.84
C LEU A 115 -3.59 3.05 6.89
N ARG A 116 -2.34 2.61 7.04
CA ARG A 116 -1.24 2.98 6.13
C ARG A 116 -1.49 2.46 4.71
N SER A 117 -1.96 1.23 4.55
CA SER A 117 -2.26 0.65 3.24
C SER A 117 -3.45 1.35 2.58
N ALA A 118 -4.56 1.56 3.29
CA ALA A 118 -5.73 2.28 2.81
C ALA A 118 -5.39 3.69 2.35
N HIS A 119 -4.58 4.43 3.13
CA HIS A 119 -4.10 5.75 2.75
C HIS A 119 -3.28 5.72 1.44
N LYS A 120 -2.30 4.80 1.33
CA LYS A 120 -1.49 4.65 0.10
C LYS A 120 -2.38 4.34 -1.12
N PHE A 121 -3.36 3.46 -0.96
CA PHE A 121 -4.25 3.07 -2.04
C PHE A 121 -5.24 4.16 -2.41
N ALA A 122 -5.74 4.93 -1.45
CA ALA A 122 -6.57 6.10 -1.74
C ALA A 122 -5.79 7.12 -2.57
N LEU A 123 -4.53 7.40 -2.22
CA LEU A 123 -3.66 8.28 -3.01
C LEU A 123 -3.43 7.76 -4.43
N GLU A 124 -3.15 6.47 -4.59
CA GLU A 124 -2.93 5.87 -5.91
C GLU A 124 -4.22 5.87 -6.75
N THR A 125 -5.35 5.53 -6.14
CA THR A 125 -6.68 5.53 -6.78
C THR A 125 -7.07 6.94 -7.23
N ASN A 126 -6.79 7.95 -6.39
CA ASN A 126 -7.01 9.35 -6.73
C ASN A 126 -6.10 9.81 -7.88
N ARG A 127 -4.82 9.43 -7.87
CA ARG A 127 -3.88 9.73 -8.98
C ARG A 127 -4.31 9.13 -10.31
N LYS A 128 -5.05 8.02 -10.29
CA LYS A 128 -5.63 7.40 -11.48
C LYS A 128 -7.00 7.98 -11.87
N GLY A 129 -7.41 9.10 -11.26
CA GLY A 129 -8.61 9.84 -11.62
C GLY A 129 -9.90 9.33 -10.96
N ASN A 130 -9.82 8.43 -9.96
CA ASN A 130 -10.99 7.89 -9.28
C ASN A 130 -11.11 8.45 -7.84
N ALA A 131 -11.38 9.74 -7.74
CA ALA A 131 -11.46 10.44 -6.46
C ALA A 131 -12.58 9.91 -5.54
N GLU A 132 -13.71 9.50 -6.12
CA GLU A 132 -14.86 8.96 -5.37
C GLU A 132 -14.51 7.67 -4.63
N LYS A 133 -13.82 6.73 -5.30
CA LYS A 133 -13.36 5.48 -4.66
C LYS A 133 -12.26 5.73 -3.65
N ALA A 134 -11.36 6.67 -3.92
CA ALA A 134 -10.35 7.08 -2.95
C ALA A 134 -11.00 7.64 -1.67
N TYR A 135 -12.01 8.50 -1.82
CA TYR A 135 -12.76 9.06 -0.70
C TYR A 135 -13.50 7.98 0.10
N THR A 136 -14.23 7.09 -0.58
CA THR A 136 -14.95 5.98 0.06
C THR A 136 -14.00 5.09 0.88
N LEU A 137 -12.82 4.79 0.33
CA LEU A 137 -11.82 3.97 1.02
C LEU A 137 -11.30 4.66 2.29
N MET A 138 -11.08 5.98 2.24
CA MET A 138 -10.66 6.76 3.40
C MET A 138 -11.76 6.88 4.45
N GLU A 139 -13.01 7.10 4.03
CA GLU A 139 -14.15 7.15 4.94
C GLU A 139 -14.33 5.82 5.68
N ASP A 140 -14.24 4.70 4.97
CA ASP A 140 -14.30 3.36 5.58
C ASP A 140 -13.13 3.10 6.53
N ALA A 141 -11.93 3.57 6.18
CA ALA A 141 -10.76 3.46 7.05
C ALA A 141 -10.92 4.26 8.35
N LEU A 142 -11.61 5.41 8.31
CA LEU A 142 -11.87 6.25 9.48
C LEU A 142 -12.97 5.71 10.41
N LYS A 143 -13.82 4.79 9.95
CA LYS A 143 -14.82 4.12 10.81
C LYS A 143 -14.20 3.18 11.84
N TYR A 144 -12.91 2.87 11.72
CA TYR A 144 -12.19 2.10 12.72
C TYR A 144 -11.99 2.90 14.02
N PRO A 145 -12.12 2.26 15.20
CA PRO A 145 -11.99 2.94 16.47
C PRO A 145 -10.70 3.77 16.53
N THR A 146 -10.89 5.05 16.87
CA THR A 146 -9.98 6.18 16.75
C THR A 146 -8.68 6.09 17.54
N ASP A 147 -8.50 5.05 18.37
CA ASP A 147 -7.22 4.79 19.06
C ASP A 147 -6.08 4.46 18.08
N TYR A 148 -6.40 4.15 16.82
CA TYR A 148 -5.45 3.92 15.74
C TYR A 148 -5.18 5.13 14.83
N ALA A 149 -6.05 6.15 14.83
CA ALA A 149 -5.85 7.37 14.04
C ALA A 149 -4.72 8.28 14.58
N LYS A 150 -4.20 7.97 15.78
CA LYS A 150 -3.06 8.64 16.41
C LYS A 150 -1.70 8.00 16.05
N LEU A 151 -1.68 6.88 15.32
CA LEU A 151 -0.47 6.19 14.83
C LEU A 151 -0.12 6.63 13.41
#